data_AF-A0A255GEN5-F1
#
_entry.id   AF-A0A255GEN5-F1
#
_cell.length_a   1.000
_cell.length_b   1.000
_cell.length_c   1.000
_cell.angle_alpha   90.00
_cell.angle_beta   90.00
_cell.angle_gamma   90.00
#
_symmetry.space_group_name_H-M   'P 1'
#
loop_
_entity.id
_entity.type
_entity.pdbx_description
1 polymer ?
#
loop_
_entity_poly.entity_id
_entity_poly.type
_entity_poly.pdbx_seq_one_letter_code
_entity_poly.pdbx_strand_id
1 'polypeptide(L)' 'MSRRRTTVKNVHHGRTPAAWTGSMIALVAFIVLTVGFLAGPGGFPSINVPISIAGGVLLVLAPIVGGIMSRIGMGQD' A
#
# COMPACT_ATOMS: atom_id res chain seq x y z
N MET A 1 -40.16 -19.78 -4.55
CA MET A 1 -38.84 -19.67 -3.87
C MET A 1 -37.79 -19.21 -4.87
N SER A 2 -37.40 -17.93 -4.82
CA SER A 2 -36.33 -17.39 -5.67
C SER A 2 -34.97 -17.79 -5.09
N ARG A 3 -34.20 -18.62 -5.81
CA ARG A 3 -32.80 -18.91 -5.45
C ARG A 3 -31.99 -17.64 -5.69
N ARG A 4 -31.62 -16.91 -4.63
CA ARG A 4 -30.53 -15.94 -4.72
C ARG A 4 -29.28 -16.72 -5.12
N ARG A 5 -28.81 -16.54 -6.36
CA ARG A 5 -27.45 -16.94 -6.72
C ARG A 5 -26.54 -16.02 -5.91
N THR A 6 -25.95 -16.54 -4.84
CA THR A 6 -24.80 -15.90 -4.21
C THR A 6 -23.67 -15.98 -5.23
N THR A 7 -23.56 -14.96 -6.09
CA THR A 7 -22.40 -14.81 -6.95
C THR A 7 -21.21 -14.72 -6.00
N VAL A 8 -20.45 -15.82 -5.89
CA VAL A 8 -19.25 -15.85 -5.07
C VAL A 8 -18.33 -14.80 -5.69
N LYS A 9 -18.11 -13.70 -4.96
CA LYS A 9 -17.14 -12.68 -5.35
C LYS A 9 -15.78 -13.38 -5.33
N ASN A 10 -15.30 -13.78 -6.51
CA ASN A 10 -13.97 -14.36 -6.67
C ASN A 10 -12.95 -13.24 -6.46
N VAL A 11 -12.64 -12.96 -5.19
CA VAL A 11 -11.55 -12.06 -4.84
C VAL A 11 -10.25 -12.81 -5.11
N HIS A 12 -9.62 -12.52 -6.25
CA HIS A 12 -8.27 -13.00 -6.52
C HIS A 12 -7.27 -12.22 -5.67
N HIS A 13 -7.03 -12.75 -4.46
CA HIS A 13 -6.06 -12.18 -3.53
C HIS A 13 -4.69 -12.15 -4.21
N GLY A 14 -4.11 -10.96 -4.33
CA GLY A 14 -2.81 -10.73 -4.95
C GLY A 14 -2.79 -10.55 -6.47
N ARG A 15 -3.92 -10.66 -7.17
CA ARG A 15 -3.96 -10.50 -8.65
C ARG A 15 -4.74 -9.27 -9.13
N THR A 16 -5.59 -8.71 -8.28
CA THR A 16 -6.36 -7.51 -8.61
C THR A 16 -5.49 -6.25 -8.68
N PRO A 17 -5.77 -5.29 -9.58
CA PRO A 17 -5.04 -4.03 -9.67
C PRO A 17 -4.96 -3.28 -8.33
N ALA A 18 -6.04 -3.27 -7.53
CA ALA A 18 -6.06 -2.62 -6.22
C ALA A 18 -5.04 -3.23 -5.23
N ALA A 19 -4.92 -4.56 -5.22
CA ALA A 19 -3.98 -5.26 -4.35
C ALA A 19 -2.52 -5.00 -4.78
N TRP A 20 -2.25 -5.03 -6.10
CA TRP A 20 -0.93 -4.75 -6.63
C TRP A 20 -0.50 -3.30 -6.35
N THR A 21 -1.35 -2.32 -6.65
CA THR A 21 -1.02 -0.91 -6.40
C THR A 21 -0.78 -0.62 -4.93
N GLY A 22 -1.65 -1.10 -4.02
CA GLY A 22 -1.45 -0.90 -2.58
C GLY A 22 -0.13 -1.50 -2.08
N SER A 23 0.21 -2.72 -2.51
CA SER A 23 1.46 -3.38 -2.10
C SER A 23 2.72 -2.71 -2.66
N MET A 24 2.68 -2.22 -3.90
CA MET A 24 3.82 -1.49 -4.49
C MET A 24 4.04 -0.14 -3.79
N ILE A 25 2.98 0.58 -3.43
CA ILE A 25 3.11 1.83 -2.66
C ILE A 25 3.71 1.53 -1.28
N ALA A 26 3.24 0.47 -0.60
CA ALA A 26 3.78 0.05 0.69
C ALA A 26 5.27 -0.32 0.61
N LEU A 27 5.69 -1.00 -0.46
CA LEU A 27 7.09 -1.34 -0.71
C LEU A 27 7.97 -0.08 -0.86
N VAL A 28 7.55 0.87 -1.69
CA VAL A 28 8.29 2.13 -1.88
C VAL A 28 8.35 2.91 -0.56
N ALA A 29 7.23 2.98 0.16
CA ALA A 29 7.17 3.62 1.46
C ALA A 29 8.16 3.01 2.45
N PHE A 30 8.24 1.68 2.51
CA PHE A 30 9.18 0.96 3.36
C PHE A 30 10.64 1.28 3.01
N ILE A 31 10.99 1.30 1.72
CA ILE A 31 12.35 1.64 1.27
C ILE A 31 12.70 3.08 1.69
N VAL A 32 11.83 4.05 1.39
CA VAL A 32 12.04 5.46 1.74
C VAL A 32 12.16 5.66 3.24
N LEU A 33 11.27 5.03 4.02
CA LEU A 33 11.30 5.09 5.48
C LEU A 33 12.59 4.50 6.05
N THR A 34 13.02 3.34 5.53
CA THR A 34 14.25 2.67 5.96
C THR A 34 15.47 3.52 5.67
N VAL A 35 15.58 4.07 4.46
CA VAL A 35 16.68 4.98 4.10
C VAL A 35 16.66 6.24 4.96
N GLY A 36 15.50 6.87 5.13
CA GLY A 36 15.37 8.05 5.98
C GLY A 36 15.72 7.77 7.44
N PHE A 37 15.36 6.61 7.97
CA PHE A 37 15.64 6.24 9.36
C PHE A 37 17.12 5.90 9.60
N LEU A 38 17.82 5.36 8.61
CA LEU A 38 19.20 4.87 8.77
C LEU A 38 20.27 5.84 8.24
N ALA A 39 19.94 6.70 7.28
CA ALA A 39 20.90 7.58 6.61
C ALA A 39 20.50 9.05 6.71
N GLY A 40 21.00 9.71 7.75
CA GLY A 40 20.86 11.15 7.99
C GLY A 40 22.17 11.92 7.86
N PRO A 41 22.15 13.25 8.12
CA PRO A 41 23.32 14.10 7.99
C PRO A 41 24.49 13.73 8.92
N GLY A 42 24.23 12.96 9.98
CA GLY A 42 25.23 12.52 10.96
C GLY A 42 25.99 11.25 10.58
N GLY A 43 25.78 10.71 9.37
CA GLY A 43 26.38 9.44 8.94
C GLY A 43 25.46 8.24 9.16
N PHE A 44 26.02 7.03 9.12
CA PHE A 44 25.27 5.79 9.30
C PHE A 44 25.67 5.11 10.63
N PRO A 45 24.71 4.84 11.55
CA PRO A 45 23.28 5.16 11.49
C PRO A 45 22.95 6.58 12.00
N SER A 46 22.14 7.33 11.25
CA SER A 46 21.52 8.57 11.74
C SER A 46 20.18 8.83 11.04
N ILE A 47 19.30 9.65 11.63
CA ILE A 47 17.93 9.86 11.14
C ILE A 47 17.85 11.12 10.26
N ASN A 48 17.35 10.96 9.04
CA ASN A 48 16.86 12.03 8.17
C ASN A 48 15.35 12.22 8.37
N VAL A 49 14.98 13.11 9.29
CA VAL A 49 13.58 13.34 9.70
C VAL A 49 12.66 13.66 8.51
N PRO A 50 13.00 14.58 7.59
CA PRO A 50 12.16 14.84 6.42
C PRO A 50 11.87 13.60 5.56
N ILE A 51 12.89 12.77 5.27
CA ILE A 51 12.72 11.56 4.45
C ILE A 51 11.91 10.50 5.22
N SER A 52 12.16 10.33 6.52
CA SER A 52 11.35 9.42 7.35
C SER A 52 9.87 9.82 7.36
N ILE A 53 9.55 11.12 7.46
CA ILE A 53 8.17 11.60 7.38
C ILE A 53 7.57 11.28 6.01
N ALA A 54 8.29 11.53 4.91
CA ALA A 54 7.82 11.22 3.56
C ALA A 54 7.51 9.72 3.40
N GLY A 55 8.40 8.84 3.88
CA GLY A 55 8.17 7.38 3.90
C GLY A 55 6.95 6.99 4.72
N GLY A 56 6.77 7.61 5.90
CA GLY A 56 5.61 7.37 6.76
C GLY A 56 4.28 7.79 6.11
N VAL A 57 4.26 8.94 5.45
CA VAL A 57 3.08 9.41 4.69
C VAL A 57 2.76 8.44 3.56
N LEU A 58 3.74 8.01 2.78
CA LEU A 58 3.52 7.01 1.72
C LEU A 58 2.97 5.69 2.26
N LEU A 59 3.44 5.26 3.44
CA LEU A 59 2.98 4.03 4.07
C LEU A 59 1.50 4.11 4.44
N VAL A 60 1.05 5.26 4.95
CA VAL A 60 -0.37 5.52 5.25
C VAL A 60 -1.21 5.61 3.98
N LEU A 61 -0.67 6.18 2.90
CA LEU A 61 -1.39 6.28 1.62
C LEU A 61 -1.61 4.92 0.95
N ALA A 62 -0.74 3.93 1.18
CA ALA A 62 -0.83 2.61 0.58
C ALA A 62 -2.21 1.91 0.78
N PRO A 63 -2.71 1.71 2.02
CA PRO A 63 -4.03 1.13 2.24
C PRO A 63 -5.18 2.05 1.81
N ILE A 64 -4.98 3.38 1.81
CA ILE A 64 -6.00 4.34 1.36
C ILE A 64 -6.23 4.16 -0.15
N VAL A 65 -5.16 4.18 -0.95
CA VAL A 65 -5.23 4.01 -2.40
C VAL A 65 -5.80 2.63 -2.75
N GLY A 66 -5.25 1.55 -2.16
CA GLY A 66 -5.77 0.20 -2.37
C GLY A 66 -7.24 0.06 -2.00
N GLY A 67 -7.66 0.69 -0.90
CA GLY A 67 -9.05 0.74 -0.46
C GLY A 67 -9.97 1.53 -1.39
N ILE A 68 -9.52 2.65 -1.95
CA ILE A 68 -10.28 3.42 -2.95
C ILE A 68 -10.44 2.60 -4.23
N MET A 69 -9.34 2.03 -4.73
CA MET A 69 -9.35 1.19 -5.94
C MET A 69 -10.29 -0.01 -5.79
N SER A 70 -10.29 -0.66 -4.62
CA SER A 70 -11.22 -1.76 -4.33
C SER A 70 -12.69 -1.32 -4.40
N ARG A 71 -13.00 -0.12 -3.91
CA ARG A 71 -14.38 0.43 -3.91
C ARG A 71 -14.87 0.82 -5.30
N ILE A 72 -13.99 1.24 -6.20
CA ILE A 72 -14.34 1.58 -7.59
C ILE A 72 -14.32 0.36 -8.54
N GLY A 73 -14.24 -0.85 -8.00
CA GLY A 73 -14.35 -2.10 -8.76
C GLY A 73 -13.03 -2.75 -9.16
N MET A 74 -11.88 -2.14 -8.87
CA MET A 74 -10.55 -2.67 -9.23
C MET A 74 -10.00 -3.69 -8.22
N GLY A 75 -10.82 -4.13 -7.26
CA GLY A 75 -10.46 -5.13 -6.24
C GLY A 75 -11.00 -6.53 -6.54
N GLN A 76 -11.43 -6.76 -7.78
CA GLN A 76 -12.00 -8.00 -8.30
C GLN A 76 -11.51 -8.12 -9.76
N ASP A 77 -11.10 -9.32 -10.16
CA ASP A 77 -10.82 -9.61 -11.58
C ASP A 77 -12.08 -10.17 -12.25
#